data_AF-A0AAD4GEB6-F1
#
_entry.id   AF-A0AAD4GEB6-F1
#
_cell.length_a   1.000
_cell.length_b   1.000
_cell.length_c   1.000
_cell.angle_alpha   90.00
_cell.angle_beta   90.00
_cell.angle_gamma   90.00
#
_symmetry.space_group_name_H-M   'P 1'
#
loop_
_entity.id
_entity.type
_entity.pdbx_description
1 polymer ?
#
loop_
_entity_poly.entity_id
_entity_poly.type
_entity_poly.pdbx_seq_one_letter_code
_entity_poly.pdbx_strand_id
1 'polypeptide(L)'
;TTSTTSLADPNSPELFKQHIQIAMEQVARVSALARSALNGIQNAYQAGINPAQTQADLAALDHALHGLAEVLRQSGVGAYPLPEPDTRNATPPTEQELIADTTRGVQQLYEEFKRMQESSAVVANLLATT
;
A
#
# COMPACT_ATOMS: atom_id res chain seq x y z
N THR A 1 2.63 -10.66 -41.07
CA THR A 1 1.90 -9.54 -40.45
C THR A 1 1.57 -9.94 -39.02
N THR A 2 2.42 -9.57 -38.08
CA THR A 2 2.30 -9.95 -36.66
C THR A 2 1.82 -8.72 -35.90
N SER A 3 0.52 -8.66 -35.66
CA SER A 3 -0.11 -7.60 -34.85
C SER A 3 0.18 -7.90 -33.37
N THR A 4 1.18 -7.23 -32.80
CA THR A 4 1.43 -7.25 -31.36
C THR A 4 0.31 -6.48 -30.67
N THR A 5 -0.57 -7.24 -30.01
CA THR A 5 -1.51 -6.75 -29.01
C THR A 5 -0.77 -5.79 -28.08
N SER A 6 -1.21 -4.53 -28.02
CA SER A 6 -0.77 -3.56 -27.02
C SER A 6 -1.14 -4.12 -25.65
N LEU A 7 -0.22 -4.89 -25.05
CA LEU A 7 -0.29 -5.32 -23.67
C LEU A 7 -0.14 -4.05 -22.84
N ALA A 8 -1.28 -3.52 -22.37
CA ALA A 8 -1.31 -2.45 -21.39
C ALA A 8 -0.42 -2.89 -20.22
N ASP A 9 0.64 -2.12 -19.96
CA ASP A 9 1.57 -2.43 -18.88
C ASP A 9 0.79 -2.49 -17.56
N PRO A 10 0.74 -3.65 -16.89
CA PRO A 10 0.03 -3.80 -15.62
C PRO A 10 0.62 -2.92 -14.50
N ASN A 11 1.80 -2.32 -14.72
CA ASN A 11 2.43 -1.36 -13.81
C ASN A 11 2.38 0.08 -14.34
N SER A 12 1.52 0.37 -15.32
CA SER A 12 1.37 1.72 -15.85
C SER A 12 0.83 2.70 -14.80
N PRO A 13 1.33 3.95 -14.76
CA PRO A 13 0.86 4.97 -13.83
C PRO A 13 -0.62 5.34 -14.06
N GLU A 14 -1.14 5.18 -15.28
CA GLU A 14 -2.55 5.37 -15.60
C GLU A 14 -3.45 4.37 -14.88
N LEU A 15 -3.07 3.09 -14.87
CA LEU A 15 -3.79 2.03 -14.18
C LEU A 15 -3.71 2.20 -12.66
N PHE A 16 -2.55 2.66 -12.14
CA PHE A 16 -2.42 3.03 -10.74
C PHE A 16 -3.35 4.20 -10.34
N LYS A 17 -3.45 5.25 -11.16
CA LYS A 17 -4.40 6.36 -10.93
C LYS A 17 -5.85 5.87 -10.89
N GLN A 18 -6.21 4.95 -11.79
CA GLN A 18 -7.53 4.35 -11.80
C GLN A 18 -7.78 3.56 -10.50
N HIS A 19 -6.81 2.77 -10.06
CA HIS A 19 -6.93 2.05 -8.79
C HIS A 19 -7.06 2.97 -7.57
N ILE A 20 -6.36 4.10 -7.55
CA ILE A 20 -6.53 5.12 -6.51
C ILE A 20 -7.97 5.64 -6.49
N GLN A 21 -8.54 5.96 -7.67
CA GLN A 21 -9.92 6.45 -7.74
C GLN A 21 -10.92 5.42 -7.19
N ILE A 22 -10.74 4.15 -7.55
CA ILE A 22 -11.57 3.05 -7.03
C ILE A 22 -11.41 2.93 -5.51
N ALA A 23 -10.19 2.99 -5.00
CA ALA A 23 -9.92 2.95 -3.57
C ALA A 23 -10.59 4.12 -2.83
N MET A 24 -10.52 5.33 -3.38
CA MET A 24 -11.18 6.52 -2.81
C MET A 24 -12.70 6.39 -2.76
N GLU A 25 -13.31 5.82 -3.80
CA GLU A 25 -14.75 5.56 -3.82
C GLU A 25 -15.15 4.55 -2.72
N GLN A 26 -14.36 3.48 -2.55
CA GLN A 26 -14.59 2.50 -1.48
C GLN A 26 -14.42 3.12 -0.09
N VAL A 27 -13.43 3.99 0.11
CA VAL A 27 -13.25 4.74 1.36
C VAL A 27 -14.46 5.63 1.65
N ALA A 28 -14.99 6.34 0.64
CA ALA A 28 -16.18 7.16 0.80
C ALA A 28 -17.38 6.31 1.26
N ARG A 29 -17.57 5.14 0.64
CA ARG A 29 -18.62 4.18 1.02
C ARG A 29 -18.48 3.68 2.45
N VAL A 30 -17.27 3.26 2.86
CA VAL A 30 -16.97 2.84 4.23
C VAL A 30 -17.28 3.96 5.22
N SER A 31 -16.87 5.20 4.90
CA SER A 31 -17.11 6.35 5.78
C SER A 31 -18.59 6.67 5.97
N ALA A 32 -19.40 6.53 4.91
CA ALA A 32 -20.84 6.75 4.96
C ALA A 32 -21.53 5.68 5.82
N LEU A 33 -21.18 4.40 5.61
CA LEU A 33 -21.70 3.29 6.39
C LEU A 33 -21.30 3.39 7.87
N ALA A 34 -20.05 3.75 8.16
CA ALA A 34 -19.57 3.95 9.52
C ALA A 34 -20.32 5.08 10.24
N ARG A 35 -20.61 6.20 9.55
CA ARG A 35 -21.41 7.30 10.11
C ARG A 35 -22.85 6.87 10.36
N SER A 36 -23.46 6.13 9.43
CA SER A 36 -24.83 5.60 9.59
C SER A 36 -24.93 4.64 10.77
N ALA A 37 -24.00 3.67 10.84
CA ALA A 37 -23.91 2.73 11.94
C ALA A 37 -23.67 3.43 13.29
N LEU A 38 -22.75 4.40 13.34
CA LEU A 38 -22.48 5.17 14.56
C LEU A 38 -23.71 5.95 15.02
N ASN A 39 -24.42 6.61 14.09
CA ASN A 39 -25.66 7.32 14.41
C ASN A 39 -26.72 6.35 14.94
N GLY A 40 -26.88 5.20 14.29
CA GLY A 40 -27.79 4.15 14.73
C GLY A 40 -27.47 3.60 16.12
N ILE A 41 -26.18 3.39 16.44
CA ILE A 41 -25.72 2.93 17.76
C ILE A 41 -25.96 4.01 18.82
N GLN A 42 -25.60 5.27 18.53
CA GLN A 42 -25.76 6.38 19.47
C GLN A 42 -27.23 6.67 19.79
N ASN A 43 -28.11 6.48 18.80
CA ASN A 43 -29.53 6.78 18.89
C ASN A 43 -30.41 5.51 18.94
N ALA A 44 -29.84 4.37 19.36
CA ALA A 44 -30.45 3.02 19.26
C ALA A 44 -31.81 2.85 19.97
N TYR A 45 -32.23 3.83 20.77
CA TYR A 45 -33.50 3.84 21.52
C TYR A 45 -34.37 5.07 21.25
N GLN A 46 -34.04 5.88 20.23
CA GLN A 46 -34.88 7.02 19.81
C GLN A 46 -35.97 6.56 18.84
N ALA A 47 -37.16 7.15 18.97
CA ALA A 47 -38.25 6.91 18.05
C ALA A 47 -37.86 7.34 16.62
N GLY A 48 -37.75 6.37 15.70
CA GLY A 48 -37.37 6.60 14.30
C GLY A 48 -36.07 5.89 13.87
N ILE A 49 -35.24 5.43 14.81
CA ILE A 49 -34.06 4.60 14.51
C ILE A 49 -34.46 3.13 14.59
N ASN A 50 -34.32 2.40 13.48
CA ASN A 50 -34.61 0.98 13.45
C ASN A 50 -33.33 0.17 13.78
N PRO A 51 -33.29 -0.57 14.90
CA PRO A 51 -32.11 -1.37 15.26
C PRO A 51 -31.78 -2.45 14.21
N ALA A 52 -32.77 -2.96 13.48
CA ALA A 52 -32.54 -3.89 12.38
C ALA A 52 -31.78 -3.23 11.21
N GLN A 53 -32.04 -1.94 10.95
CA GLN A 53 -31.30 -1.18 9.94
C GLN A 53 -29.86 -0.93 10.38
N THR A 54 -29.64 -0.56 11.64
CA THR A 54 -28.28 -0.39 12.19
C THR A 54 -27.47 -1.68 12.12
N GLN A 55 -28.10 -2.83 12.40
CA GLN A 55 -27.46 -4.13 12.25
C GLN A 55 -27.10 -4.44 10.78
N ALA A 56 -27.98 -4.11 9.83
CA ALA A 56 -27.69 -4.26 8.41
C ALA A 56 -26.55 -3.35 7.95
N ASP A 57 -26.52 -2.10 8.42
CA ASP A 57 -25.44 -1.14 8.13
C ASP A 57 -24.10 -1.61 8.68
N LEU A 58 -24.08 -2.23 9.87
CA LEU A 58 -22.89 -2.84 10.48
C LEU A 58 -22.36 -4.02 9.65
N ALA A 59 -23.23 -4.92 9.21
CA ALA A 59 -22.84 -6.03 8.35
C ALA A 59 -22.33 -5.54 6.98
N ALA A 60 -22.99 -4.52 6.41
CA ALA A 60 -22.55 -3.89 5.17
C ALA A 60 -21.19 -3.18 5.33
N LEU A 61 -20.94 -2.56 6.48
CA LEU A 61 -19.66 -1.94 6.82
C LEU A 61 -18.54 -2.98 6.90
N ASP A 62 -18.78 -4.12 7.56
CA ASP A 62 -17.80 -5.20 7.65
C ASP A 62 -17.41 -5.74 6.27
N HIS A 63 -18.39 -6.00 5.41
CA HIS A 63 -18.13 -6.39 4.03
C HIS A 63 -17.39 -5.31 3.23
N ALA A 64 -17.74 -4.03 3.42
CA ALA A 64 -17.08 -2.92 2.74
C ALA A 64 -15.62 -2.75 3.18
N LEU A 65 -15.31 -2.98 4.46
CA LEU A 65 -13.95 -2.94 4.99
C LEU A 65 -13.08 -4.06 4.41
N HIS A 66 -13.61 -5.29 4.35
CA HIS A 66 -12.91 -6.40 3.71
C HIS A 66 -12.66 -6.13 2.23
N GLY A 67 -13.66 -5.60 1.52
CA GLY A 67 -13.52 -5.21 0.11
C GLY A 67 -12.47 -4.12 -0.11
N LEU A 68 -12.44 -3.09 0.73
CA LEU A 68 -11.44 -2.03 0.67
C LEU A 68 -10.03 -2.59 0.92
N ALA A 69 -9.86 -3.45 1.93
CA ALA A 69 -8.58 -4.07 2.22
C ALA A 69 -8.06 -4.90 1.04
N GLU A 70 -8.93 -5.63 0.36
CA GLU A 70 -8.58 -6.38 -0.86
C GLU A 70 -8.13 -5.44 -1.98
N VAL A 71 -8.89 -4.38 -2.26
CA VAL A 71 -8.55 -3.40 -3.30
C VAL A 71 -7.20 -2.77 -3.02
N LEU A 72 -6.94 -2.33 -1.78
CA LEU A 72 -5.67 -1.72 -1.40
C LEU A 72 -4.48 -2.68 -1.54
N ARG A 73 -4.69 -3.98 -1.25
CA ARG A 73 -3.67 -5.03 -1.39
C ARG A 73 -3.39 -5.39 -2.84
N GLN A 74 -4.43 -5.61 -3.64
CA GLN A 74 -4.29 -6.04 -5.03
C GLN A 74 -3.78 -4.93 -5.95
N SER A 75 -4.13 -3.68 -5.65
CA SER A 75 -3.75 -2.54 -6.49
C SER A 75 -2.37 -1.94 -6.18
N GLY A 76 -1.75 -2.34 -5.07
CA GLY A 76 -0.51 -1.72 -4.56
C GLY A 76 -0.69 -0.33 -3.95
N VAL A 77 -1.90 0.26 -3.99
CA VAL A 77 -2.19 1.57 -3.39
C VAL A 77 -1.99 1.54 -1.87
N GLY A 78 -2.25 0.41 -1.22
CA GLY A 78 -2.04 0.24 0.22
C GLY A 78 -0.58 0.21 0.66
N ALA A 79 0.36 -0.04 -0.26
CA ALA A 79 1.80 -0.02 0.00
C ALA A 79 2.44 1.33 -0.34
N TYR A 80 1.65 2.32 -0.75
CA TYR A 80 2.17 3.65 -1.06
C TYR A 80 2.78 4.24 0.22
N PRO A 81 4.07 4.60 0.21
CA PRO A 81 4.72 5.19 1.38
C PRO A 81 4.08 6.54 1.65
N LEU A 82 3.17 6.57 2.62
CA LEU A 82 2.60 7.81 3.09
C LEU A 82 3.66 8.49 3.96
N PRO A 83 3.97 9.77 3.71
CA PRO A 83 4.80 10.54 4.63
C PRO A 83 4.12 10.53 6.01
N GLU A 84 4.90 10.24 7.06
CA GLU A 84 4.38 10.14 8.43
C GLU A 84 3.59 11.41 8.79
N PRO A 85 2.50 11.32 9.57
CA PRO A 85 1.60 12.45 9.79
C PRO A 85 2.28 13.70 10.39
N ASP A 86 3.42 13.57 11.06
CA ASP A 86 4.23 14.68 11.57
C ASP A 86 5.01 15.44 10.47
N THR A 87 5.06 14.89 9.27
CA THR A 87 5.71 15.45 8.09
C THR A 87 4.74 16.11 7.11
N ARG A 88 3.48 16.37 7.50
CA ARG A 88 2.52 17.16 6.67
C ARG A 88 3.03 18.55 6.28
N ASN A 89 4.04 19.06 6.99
CA ASN A 89 4.78 20.29 6.67
C ASN A 89 6.23 20.04 6.21
N ALA A 90 6.67 18.78 6.12
CA ALA A 90 7.97 18.48 5.55
C ALA A 90 7.84 18.62 4.03
N THR A 91 8.64 19.51 3.47
CA THR A 91 8.89 19.57 2.03
C THR A 91 9.17 18.15 1.55
N PRO A 92 8.45 17.65 0.53
CA PRO A 92 8.79 16.36 -0.05
C PRO A 92 10.26 16.38 -0.45
N PRO A 93 11.02 15.30 -0.15
CA PRO A 93 12.44 15.26 -0.48
C PRO A 93 12.62 15.54 -1.96
N THR A 94 13.58 16.39 -2.28
CA THR A 94 13.89 16.72 -3.65
C THR A 94 14.37 15.47 -4.40
N GLU A 95 14.16 15.44 -5.72
CA GLU A 95 14.60 14.31 -6.55
C GLU A 95 16.10 14.01 -6.37
N GLN A 96 16.91 15.05 -6.17
CA GLN A 96 18.34 14.92 -5.88
C GLN A 96 18.64 14.21 -4.55
N GLU A 97 17.84 14.45 -3.51
CA GLU A 97 17.97 13.75 -2.22
C GLU A 97 17.58 12.27 -2.37
N LEU A 98 16.52 11.98 -3.12
CA LEU A 98 16.09 10.60 -3.39
C LEU A 98 17.15 9.81 -4.19
N ILE A 99 17.75 10.45 -5.20
CA ILE A 99 18.84 9.85 -5.99
C ILE A 99 20.06 9.59 -5.09
N ALA A 100 20.42 10.54 -4.22
CA ALA A 100 21.55 10.39 -3.31
C ALA A 100 21.33 9.28 -2.27
N ASP A 101 20.11 9.12 -1.78
CA ASP A 101 19.75 8.06 -0.82
C ASP A 101 19.76 6.68 -1.49
N THR A 102 19.16 6.58 -2.68
CA THR A 102 19.19 5.35 -3.50
C THR A 102 20.61 4.93 -3.83
N THR A 103 21.47 5.87 -4.23
CA THR A 103 22.88 5.60 -4.58
C THR A 103 23.67 5.08 -3.37
N ARG A 104 23.43 5.65 -2.17
CA ARG A 104 24.02 5.14 -0.92
C ARG A 104 23.55 3.74 -0.60
N GLY A 105 22.26 3.46 -0.72
CA GLY A 105 21.71 2.14 -0.47
C GLY A 105 22.33 1.09 -1.39
N VAL A 106 22.47 1.39 -2.69
CA VAL A 106 23.11 0.50 -3.66
C VAL A 106 24.59 0.27 -3.35
N GLN A 107 25.33 1.31 -2.96
CA GLN A 107 26.74 1.19 -2.57
C GLN A 107 26.92 0.30 -1.34
N GLN A 108 26.10 0.49 -0.30
CA GLN A 108 26.16 -0.35 0.90
C GLN A 108 25.88 -1.82 0.59
N LEU A 109 24.85 -2.09 -0.21
CA LEU A 109 24.53 -3.45 -0.65
C LEU A 109 25.69 -4.09 -1.42
N TYR A 110 26.33 -3.30 -2.30
CA TYR A 110 27.46 -3.76 -3.09
C TYR A 110 28.68 -4.08 -2.22
N GLU A 111 29.01 -3.23 -1.24
CA GLU A 111 30.10 -3.47 -0.30
C GLU A 111 29.85 -4.70 0.57
N GLU A 112 28.62 -4.88 1.05
CA GLU A 112 28.23 -6.04 1.83
C GLU A 112 28.38 -7.33 1.01
N PHE A 113 27.86 -7.32 -0.23
CA PHE A 113 27.98 -8.45 -1.15
C PHE A 113 29.45 -8.77 -1.46
N LYS A 114 30.26 -7.75 -1.75
CA LYS A 114 31.70 -7.89 -2.03
C LYS A 114 32.43 -8.50 -0.84
N ARG A 115 32.18 -8.02 0.38
CA ARG A 115 32.78 -8.57 1.60
C ARG A 115 32.39 -10.03 1.80
N MET A 116 31.15 -10.39 1.51
CA MET A 116 30.66 -11.77 1.63
C MET A 116 31.34 -12.70 0.60
N GLN A 117 31.56 -12.20 -0.63
CA GLN A 117 32.30 -12.93 -1.67
C GLN A 117 33.78 -13.11 -1.30
N GLU A 118 34.44 -12.07 -0.82
CA GLU A 118 35.84 -12.13 -0.39
C GLU A 118 36.02 -13.09 0.80
N SER A 119 35.11 -13.05 1.78
CA SER A 119 35.13 -14.00 2.90
C SER A 119 34.95 -15.44 2.45
N SER A 120 34.07 -15.67 1.47
CA SER A 120 33.83 -17.01 0.92
C SER A 120 35.04 -17.53 0.13
N ALA A 121 35.70 -16.66 -0.64
CA ALA A 121 36.92 -17.00 -1.38
C ALA A 121 38.09 -17.36 -0.45
N VAL A 122 38.26 -16.67 0.68
CA VAL A 122 39.28 -16.98 1.68
C VAL A 122 39.04 -18.36 2.32
N VAL A 123 37.80 -18.69 2.65
CA VAL A 123 37.44 -20.01 3.22
C VAL A 123 37.67 -21.13 2.20
N ALA A 124 37.31 -20.92 0.93
CA ALA A 124 37.57 -21.88 -0.14
C ALA A 124 39.08 -22.15 -0.34
N ASN A 125 39.91 -21.10 -0.25
CA ASN A 125 41.36 -21.25 -0.33
C ASN A 125 41.93 -22.03 0.85
N LEU A 126 41.42 -21.80 2.08
CA LEU A 126 41.81 -22.56 3.27
C LEU A 126 41.45 -24.05 3.16
N LEU A 127 40.27 -24.37 2.63
CA LEU A 127 39.81 -25.75 2.41
C LEU A 127 40.52 -26.45 1.25
N ALA A 128 41.03 -25.71 0.26
CA ALA A 128 41.80 -26.28 -0.85
C ALA A 128 43.27 -26.59 -0.51
N THR A 129 43.80 -25.97 0.56
CA THR A 129 45.17 -26.22 1.06
C THR A 129 45.28 -27.32 2.12
N THR A 130 44.17 -27.90 2.57
CA THR A 130 44.11 -29.11 3.42
C THR A 130 43.82 -30.34 2.59
#